data_AF-A0A7S1YNX2-F1
#
_entry.id   AF-A0A7S1YNX2-F1
#
_cell.length_a   1.000
_cell.length_b   1.000
_cell.length_c   1.000
_cell.angle_alpha   90.00
_cell.angle_beta   90.00
_cell.angle_gamma   90.00
#
_symmetry.space_group_name_H-M   'P 1'
#
loop_
_entity.id
_entity.type
_entity.pdbx_description
1 polymer ?
#
loop_
_entity_poly.entity_id
_entity_poly.type
_entity_poly.pdbx_seq_one_letter_code
_entity_poly.pdbx_strand_id
1 'polypeptide(L)'
;RQRATQTIHRSIVSYPEMKTPTRDLVLSHLRQEKVQLWLPPYHQREGDVDGTKSDALRNLAQLLAEQLSSSSKAPLKVDDVYSILSQLQSHALQKLKKYCVDIKILATQQHFANLSSDDDVFASWGDTVATIKNGNTKKSLIVLRVENISSTLTVDKLASELCCELNATTARVIFKGKHISSSSSGGEGNNLRKIVSSNDGKDEQKKNELLCIVSGHGYVPPAPAAAAAAAAASSSVEGSATDTTARTDKEIIDSIRSSASRIAYNQSGFEITDQNGNLVPMSQTDSISLLTALGLHRIGRSKMEKCRESNNDEGDKRNSLASALVFLLEADAEWQGSSTLDIWKTKVDNYGLLQLDIAWNYLLLGSLENLTDATRRLEIAETVLRKQVHSNFVTLALVNAESNNPIPPLCTIFVRLFLLQGVANKMRNCNDTAAERLTWARVLCQQLRASCPPDRVEILCGAYC
;
A
#
# COMPACT_ATOMS: atom_id res chain seq x y z
N ARG A 1 23.59 -9.24 -38.66
CA ARG A 1 23.22 -7.83 -38.36
C ARG A 1 23.26 -7.65 -36.85
N GLN A 2 24.37 -7.11 -36.36
CA GLN A 2 24.63 -6.79 -34.95
C GLN A 2 23.68 -5.69 -34.47
N ARG A 3 23.14 -5.81 -33.26
CA ARG A 3 22.64 -4.65 -32.50
C ARG A 3 23.22 -4.69 -31.09
N ALA A 4 23.80 -3.54 -30.76
CA ALA A 4 24.72 -3.29 -29.68
C ALA A 4 24.04 -3.22 -28.31
N THR A 5 24.67 -3.86 -27.32
CA THR A 5 24.49 -3.62 -25.90
C THR A 5 25.25 -2.35 -25.51
N GLN A 6 24.52 -1.29 -25.19
CA GLN A 6 25.10 -0.06 -24.62
C GLN A 6 25.32 -0.29 -23.12
N THR A 7 26.56 -0.57 -22.75
CA THR A 7 27.00 -0.68 -21.36
C THR A 7 27.23 0.73 -20.81
N ILE A 8 26.40 1.15 -19.85
CA ILE A 8 26.63 2.40 -19.12
C ILE A 8 27.71 2.13 -18.07
N HIS A 9 28.93 2.60 -18.33
CA HIS A 9 29.98 2.69 -17.31
C HIS A 9 29.56 3.70 -16.25
N ARG A 10 29.26 3.23 -15.03
CA ARG A 10 29.24 4.07 -13.83
C ARG A 10 30.68 4.29 -13.38
N SER A 11 31.18 5.51 -13.55
CA SER A 11 32.42 5.96 -12.94
C SER A 11 32.22 6.08 -11.43
N ILE A 12 32.70 5.10 -10.67
CA ILE A 12 32.87 5.22 -9.22
C ILE A 12 34.14 6.06 -9.03
N VAL A 13 33.97 7.34 -8.70
CA VAL A 13 35.08 8.20 -8.27
C VAL A 13 35.45 7.79 -6.86
N SER A 14 36.52 7.00 -6.74
CA SER A 14 37.19 6.71 -5.47
C SER A 14 37.95 7.96 -5.02
N TYR A 15 37.53 8.59 -3.94
CA TYR A 15 38.24 9.73 -3.36
C TYR A 15 39.32 9.26 -2.37
N PRO A 16 40.54 9.82 -2.41
CA PRO A 16 41.59 9.50 -1.46
C PRO A 16 41.23 10.02 -0.06
N GLU A 17 41.43 9.19 0.97
CA GLU A 17 41.35 9.59 2.37
C GLU A 17 42.38 10.70 2.66
N MET A 18 41.91 11.93 2.83
CA MET A 18 42.72 13.08 3.25
C MET A 18 42.63 13.33 4.76
N LYS A 19 43.70 13.94 5.29
CA LYS A 19 44.01 14.11 6.72
C LYS A 19 42.86 14.77 7.50
N THR A 20 42.31 14.02 8.46
CA THR A 20 41.29 14.41 9.45
C THR A 20 41.48 15.78 10.15
N PRO A 21 42.69 16.24 10.56
CA PRO A 21 42.81 17.47 11.34
C PRO A 21 42.40 18.75 10.59
N THR A 22 42.65 18.86 9.28
CA THR A 22 42.28 20.04 8.50
C THR A 22 40.77 20.17 8.34
N ARG A 23 40.09 19.03 8.16
CA ARG A 23 38.64 18.97 8.04
C ARG A 23 37.95 19.46 9.32
N ASP A 24 38.48 19.06 10.48
CA ASP A 24 37.92 19.43 11.78
C ASP A 24 38.09 20.92 12.10
N LEU A 25 39.21 21.52 11.70
CA LEU A 25 39.43 22.97 11.79
C LEU A 25 38.42 23.75 10.94
N VAL A 26 38.23 23.34 9.67
CA VAL A 26 37.24 23.98 8.77
C VAL A 26 35.83 23.84 9.34
N LEU A 27 35.46 22.65 9.84
CA LEU A 27 34.16 22.42 10.46
C LEU A 27 33.92 23.27 11.71
N SER A 28 34.94 23.42 12.55
CA SER A 28 34.84 24.23 13.78
C SER A 28 34.59 25.69 13.46
N HIS A 29 35.31 26.22 12.46
CA HIS A 29 35.12 27.59 12.01
C HIS A 29 33.74 27.82 11.36
N LEU A 30 33.28 26.91 10.50
CA LEU A 30 31.93 26.99 9.90
C LEU A 30 30.83 27.00 10.98
N ARG A 31 31.00 26.26 12.07
CA ARG A 31 30.05 26.25 13.20
C ARG A 31 30.09 27.55 13.99
N GLN A 32 31.28 28.11 14.22
CA GLN A 32 31.48 29.37 14.93
C GLN A 32 30.82 30.53 14.18
N GLU A 33 31.03 30.61 12.87
CA GLU A 33 30.47 31.64 12.00
C GLU A 33 29.03 31.34 11.52
N LYS A 34 28.45 30.20 11.96
CA LYS A 34 27.11 29.74 11.58
C LYS A 34 26.86 29.69 10.06
N VAL A 35 27.90 29.42 9.28
CA VAL A 35 27.84 29.39 7.81
C VAL A 35 27.08 28.15 7.34
N GLN A 36 26.01 28.37 6.57
CA GLN A 36 25.20 27.30 5.98
C GLN A 36 25.52 27.15 4.49
N LEU A 37 26.28 26.11 4.13
CA LEU A 37 26.77 25.89 2.76
C LEU A 37 25.66 25.56 1.73
N TRP A 38 24.44 25.32 2.19
CA TRP A 38 23.27 25.01 1.37
C TRP A 38 22.35 26.23 1.13
N LEU A 39 22.70 27.40 1.66
CA LEU A 39 22.00 28.66 1.41
C LEU A 39 22.77 29.54 0.41
N PRO A 40 22.10 30.51 -0.25
CA PRO A 40 22.76 31.57 -1.00
C PRO A 40 23.75 32.34 -0.10
N PRO A 41 24.91 32.76 -0.62
CA PRO A 41 25.39 32.68 -2.00
C PRO A 41 26.10 31.35 -2.36
N TYR A 42 26.19 30.40 -1.43
CA TYR A 42 26.97 29.18 -1.61
C TYR A 42 26.22 28.11 -2.42
N HIS A 43 24.89 28.13 -2.40
CA HIS A 43 24.04 27.26 -3.19
C HIS A 43 22.86 28.04 -3.79
N GLN A 44 22.57 27.82 -5.08
CA GLN A 44 21.42 28.38 -5.80
C GLN A 44 20.54 27.23 -6.32
N ARG A 45 19.22 27.38 -6.21
CA ARG A 45 18.20 26.40 -6.58
C ARG A 45 18.23 26.16 -8.11
N GLU A 46 17.89 24.95 -8.55
CA GLU A 46 17.81 24.61 -9.98
C GLU A 46 16.71 25.46 -10.66
N GLY A 47 17.11 26.56 -11.33
CA GLY A 47 16.19 27.48 -11.99
C GLY A 47 16.77 28.87 -12.25
N ASP A 48 17.74 29.33 -11.44
CA ASP A 48 18.41 30.61 -11.67
C ASP A 48 19.53 30.47 -12.71
N VAL A 49 19.42 31.26 -13.77
CA VAL A 49 20.40 31.39 -14.84
C VAL A 49 21.49 32.35 -14.35
N ASP A 50 22.41 31.88 -13.53
CA ASP A 50 23.69 32.56 -13.42
C ASP A 50 24.86 31.63 -13.04
N GLY A 51 26.00 31.82 -13.71
CA GLY A 51 27.19 30.97 -13.62
C GLY A 51 28.01 31.13 -12.32
N THR A 52 27.44 31.74 -11.28
CA THR A 52 28.15 32.24 -10.09
C THR A 52 28.45 31.20 -9.01
N LYS A 53 28.03 29.93 -9.21
CA LYS A 53 28.18 28.82 -8.24
C LYS A 53 29.62 28.56 -7.79
N SER A 54 30.59 28.72 -8.70
CA SER A 54 31.98 28.34 -8.42
C SER A 54 32.74 29.41 -7.62
N ASP A 55 32.33 30.68 -7.70
CA ASP A 55 33.15 31.80 -7.23
C ASP A 55 32.93 32.08 -5.74
N ALA A 56 31.68 32.00 -5.25
CA ALA A 56 31.37 32.22 -3.84
C ALA A 56 32.01 31.16 -2.90
N LEU A 57 31.97 29.88 -3.30
CA LEU A 57 32.60 28.80 -2.54
C LEU A 57 34.12 28.89 -2.57
N ARG A 58 34.69 29.37 -3.69
CA ARG A 58 36.14 29.56 -3.85
C ARG A 58 36.65 30.76 -3.06
N ASN A 59 35.89 31.85 -3.00
CA ASN A 59 36.18 33.00 -2.15
C ASN A 59 36.15 32.62 -0.66
N LEU A 60 35.17 31.80 -0.23
CA LEU A 60 35.14 31.26 1.13
C LEU A 60 36.35 30.36 1.41
N ALA A 61 36.75 29.51 0.46
CA ALA A 61 37.93 28.67 0.60
C ALA A 61 39.21 29.51 0.76
N GLN A 62 39.33 30.62 0.04
CA GLN A 62 40.48 31.52 0.10
C GLN A 62 40.55 32.24 1.45
N LEU A 63 39.43 32.79 1.93
CA LEU A 63 39.34 33.42 3.26
C LEU A 63 39.70 32.44 4.38
N LEU A 64 39.16 31.22 4.32
CA LEU A 64 39.45 30.20 5.34
C LEU A 64 40.91 29.72 5.28
N ALA A 65 41.49 29.61 4.09
CA ALA A 65 42.90 29.26 3.95
C ALA A 65 43.80 30.35 4.57
N GLU A 66 43.50 31.63 4.38
CA GLU A 66 44.26 32.74 4.97
C GLU A 66 44.09 32.80 6.50
N GLN A 67 42.87 32.68 7.01
CA GLN A 67 42.58 32.73 8.45
C GLN A 67 43.12 31.51 9.21
N LEU A 68 43.08 30.32 8.62
CA LEU A 68 43.57 29.12 9.27
C LEU A 68 45.10 28.98 9.14
N SER A 69 45.71 29.56 8.10
CA SER A 69 47.17 29.61 7.96
C SER A 69 47.85 30.56 8.95
N SER A 70 47.14 31.58 9.46
CA SER A 70 47.67 32.45 10.52
C SER A 70 47.62 31.82 11.92
N SER A 71 46.77 30.80 12.10
CA SER A 71 46.58 30.08 13.37
C SER A 71 47.32 28.71 13.42
N SER A 72 47.58 28.11 12.25
CA SER A 72 48.20 26.79 12.11
C SER A 72 49.70 26.86 11.76
N LYS A 73 50.49 25.92 12.27
CA LYS A 73 51.95 25.80 12.00
C LYS A 73 52.30 25.44 10.55
N ALA A 74 51.32 25.16 9.69
CA ALA A 74 51.52 24.83 8.28
C ALA A 74 50.51 25.59 7.38
N PRO A 75 50.97 26.21 6.28
CA PRO A 75 50.10 26.92 5.36
C PRO A 75 49.16 25.93 4.66
N LEU A 76 47.86 26.22 4.72
CA LEU A 76 46.82 25.43 4.07
C LEU A 76 46.65 25.89 2.63
N LYS A 77 46.62 24.94 1.69
CA LYS A 77 46.35 25.26 0.28
C LYS A 77 44.87 25.54 0.09
N VAL A 78 44.56 26.57 -0.68
CA VAL A 78 43.17 26.96 -1.02
C VAL A 78 42.41 25.80 -1.65
N ASP A 79 43.06 25.01 -2.51
CA ASP A 79 42.44 23.87 -3.19
C ASP A 79 42.01 22.75 -2.23
N ASP A 80 42.78 22.51 -1.15
CA ASP A 80 42.45 21.50 -0.14
C ASP A 80 41.22 21.93 0.67
N VAL A 81 41.15 23.22 1.04
CA VAL A 81 39.99 23.79 1.75
C VAL A 81 38.76 23.81 0.85
N TYR A 82 38.91 24.17 -0.43
CA TYR A 82 37.83 24.13 -1.41
C TYR A 82 37.27 22.71 -1.59
N SER A 83 38.14 21.70 -1.69
CA SER A 83 37.72 20.30 -1.78
C SER A 83 36.90 19.88 -0.56
N ILE A 84 37.34 20.27 0.65
CA ILE A 84 36.60 20.00 1.89
C ILE A 84 35.23 20.70 1.89
N LEU A 85 35.17 21.98 1.52
CA LEU A 85 33.91 22.73 1.45
C LEU A 85 32.95 22.12 0.43
N SER A 86 33.45 21.71 -0.75
CA SER A 86 32.66 21.06 -1.80
C SER A 86 32.10 19.72 -1.34
N GLN A 87 32.89 18.92 -0.62
CA GLN A 87 32.42 17.66 -0.01
C GLN A 87 31.38 17.90 1.09
N LEU A 88 31.61 18.89 1.97
CA LEU A 88 30.68 19.24 3.04
C LEU A 88 29.36 19.78 2.49
N GLN A 89 29.42 20.60 1.44
CA GLN A 89 28.26 21.07 0.72
C GLN A 89 27.51 19.90 0.07
N SER A 90 28.21 19.03 -0.65
CA SER A 90 27.58 17.86 -1.28
C SER A 90 26.90 16.95 -0.25
N HIS A 91 27.54 16.71 0.89
CA HIS A 91 26.97 15.95 2.00
C HIS A 91 25.77 16.67 2.64
N ALA A 92 25.83 17.99 2.81
CA ALA A 92 24.70 18.77 3.32
C ALA A 92 23.51 18.73 2.34
N LEU A 93 23.75 18.90 1.05
CA LEU A 93 22.72 18.80 0.00
C LEU A 93 22.14 17.39 -0.09
N GLN A 94 22.97 16.35 0.03
CA GLN A 94 22.50 14.96 0.09
C GLN A 94 21.64 14.70 1.33
N LYS A 95 22.01 15.30 2.47
CA LYS A 95 21.22 15.24 3.71
C LYS A 95 19.91 16.01 3.59
N LEU A 96 19.86 17.12 2.84
CA LEU A 96 18.61 17.83 2.53
C LEU A 96 17.72 17.02 1.59
N LYS A 97 18.28 16.38 0.56
CA LYS A 97 17.55 15.46 -0.33
C LYS A 97 16.93 14.28 0.44
N LYS A 98 17.53 13.85 1.56
CA LYS A 98 16.96 12.81 2.45
C LYS A 98 15.62 13.23 3.07
N TYR A 99 15.32 14.53 3.16
CA TYR A 99 14.07 15.06 3.72
C TYR A 99 13.16 15.67 2.66
N CYS A 100 13.34 15.33 1.39
CA CYS A 100 12.42 15.68 0.31
C CYS A 100 11.36 14.58 0.15
N VAL A 101 10.11 14.99 0.00
CA VAL A 101 8.99 14.07 -0.26
C VAL A 101 8.14 14.63 -1.39
N ASP A 102 7.81 13.75 -2.34
CA ASP A 102 6.80 14.04 -3.34
C ASP A 102 5.44 13.61 -2.76
N ILE A 103 4.56 14.58 -2.47
CA ILE A 103 3.19 14.36 -2.00
C ILE A 103 2.24 14.42 -3.21
N LYS A 104 1.65 13.29 -3.55
CA LYS A 104 0.63 13.16 -4.60
C LYS A 104 -0.75 13.32 -3.97
N ILE A 105 -1.44 14.40 -4.28
CA ILE A 105 -2.79 14.68 -3.81
C ILE A 105 -3.79 14.30 -4.91
N LEU A 106 -4.66 13.36 -4.59
CA LEU A 106 -5.72 12.89 -5.46
C LEU A 106 -7.06 13.37 -4.92
N ALA A 107 -7.68 14.31 -5.64
CA ALA A 107 -8.94 14.95 -5.27
C ALA A 107 -9.81 15.19 -6.51
N THR A 108 -11.07 15.58 -6.31
CA THR A 108 -11.98 15.94 -7.41
C THR A 108 -11.65 17.35 -7.93
N GLN A 109 -12.06 17.68 -9.15
CA GLN A 109 -11.88 19.05 -9.69
C GLN A 109 -12.53 20.13 -8.80
N GLN A 110 -13.63 19.80 -8.11
CA GLN A 110 -14.31 20.71 -7.19
C GLN A 110 -13.45 21.08 -5.97
N HIS A 111 -12.65 20.14 -5.44
CA HIS A 111 -11.73 20.42 -4.33
C HIS A 111 -10.63 21.43 -4.71
N PHE A 112 -10.21 21.42 -5.97
CA PHE A 112 -9.17 22.33 -6.45
C PHE A 112 -9.72 23.65 -7.00
N ALA A 113 -11.03 23.76 -7.22
CA ALA A 113 -11.66 24.99 -7.71
C ALA A 113 -11.54 26.16 -6.71
N ASN A 114 -11.31 25.85 -5.43
CA ASN A 114 -11.16 26.83 -4.35
C ASN A 114 -9.70 27.19 -4.04
N LEU A 115 -8.72 26.52 -4.65
CA LEU A 115 -7.32 26.88 -4.44
C LEU A 115 -7.00 28.15 -5.25
N SER A 116 -6.77 29.26 -4.55
CA SER A 116 -6.22 30.47 -5.14
C SER A 116 -4.84 30.17 -5.73
N SER A 117 -4.56 30.65 -6.94
CA SER A 117 -3.27 30.45 -7.61
C SER A 117 -2.12 31.25 -6.98
N ASP A 118 -2.45 32.24 -6.14
CA ASP A 118 -1.50 33.23 -5.63
C ASP A 118 -1.13 33.07 -4.15
N ASP A 119 -1.81 32.17 -3.41
CA ASP A 119 -1.51 31.95 -2.00
C ASP A 119 -0.58 30.75 -1.81
N ASP A 120 0.47 30.96 -1.02
CA ASP A 120 1.42 29.95 -0.56
C ASP A 120 0.77 29.06 0.52
N VAL A 121 -0.39 28.48 0.19
CA VAL A 121 -1.32 27.75 1.07
C VAL A 121 -0.62 26.63 1.87
N PHE A 122 0.47 26.09 1.33
CA PHE A 122 1.23 24.98 1.93
C PHE A 122 2.60 25.37 2.48
N ALA A 123 2.91 26.66 2.63
CA ALA A 123 4.20 27.13 3.15
C ALA A 123 4.50 26.64 4.58
N SER A 124 3.47 26.26 5.35
CA SER A 124 3.60 25.65 6.68
C SER A 124 4.27 24.26 6.65
N TRP A 125 4.29 23.58 5.49
CA TRP A 125 4.83 22.22 5.35
C TRP A 125 6.34 22.21 5.08
N GLY A 126 6.86 23.29 4.52
CA GLY A 126 8.24 23.45 4.09
C GLY A 126 8.33 24.30 2.82
N ASP A 127 9.45 24.20 2.11
CA ASP A 127 9.61 24.81 0.80
C ASP A 127 8.80 24.01 -0.23
N THR A 128 7.60 24.48 -0.58
CA THR A 128 6.69 23.77 -1.48
C THR A 128 6.87 24.20 -2.93
N VAL A 129 7.11 23.24 -3.81
CA VAL A 129 7.03 23.42 -5.26
C VAL A 129 5.84 22.63 -5.77
N ALA A 130 4.74 23.32 -6.10
CA ALA A 130 3.55 22.70 -6.65
C ALA A 130 3.71 22.47 -8.17
N THR A 131 3.51 21.24 -8.63
CA THR A 131 3.34 20.96 -10.06
C THR A 131 1.96 20.35 -10.29
N ILE A 132 1.05 21.15 -10.83
CA ILE A 132 -0.29 20.70 -11.17
C ILE A 132 -0.22 19.93 -12.50
N LYS A 133 -0.59 18.65 -12.48
CA LYS A 133 -0.75 17.85 -13.71
C LYS A 133 -2.23 17.61 -13.95
N ASN A 134 -2.85 18.46 -14.77
CA ASN A 134 -4.22 18.24 -15.21
C ASN A 134 -4.25 17.11 -16.25
N GLY A 135 -4.64 15.92 -15.82
CA GLY A 135 -4.96 14.79 -16.70
C GLY A 135 -6.38 14.93 -17.28
N ASN A 136 -6.61 14.29 -18.43
CA ASN A 136 -7.87 14.34 -19.21
C ASN A 136 -9.05 13.57 -18.55
N THR A 137 -9.00 13.37 -17.23
CA THR A 137 -9.95 12.56 -16.44
C THR A 137 -10.69 13.43 -15.42
N LYS A 138 -11.91 13.04 -15.01
CA LYS A 138 -12.73 13.74 -13.98
C LYS A 138 -12.05 13.91 -12.60
N LYS A 139 -10.85 13.38 -12.41
CA LYS A 139 -10.00 13.53 -11.22
C LYS A 139 -8.73 14.28 -11.63
N SER A 140 -8.38 15.31 -10.88
CA SER A 140 -7.11 16.03 -11.01
C SER A 140 -6.09 15.48 -10.01
N LEU A 141 -4.85 15.37 -10.47
CA LEU A 141 -3.72 14.93 -9.65
C LEU A 141 -2.79 16.13 -9.47
N ILE A 142 -2.63 16.58 -8.23
CA ILE A 142 -1.60 17.57 -7.89
C ILE A 142 -0.42 16.82 -7.30
N VAL A 143 0.78 17.11 -7.82
CA VAL A 143 2.02 16.61 -7.22
C VAL A 143 2.70 17.81 -6.56
N LEU A 144 2.71 17.82 -5.23
CA LEU A 144 3.45 18.79 -4.44
C LEU A 144 4.79 18.19 -4.08
N ARG A 145 5.88 18.82 -4.49
CA ARG A 145 7.19 18.52 -3.94
C ARG A 145 7.40 19.37 -2.71
N VAL A 146 7.53 18.74 -1.54
CA VAL A 146 7.87 19.43 -0.30
C VAL A 146 9.35 19.21 -0.03
N GLU A 147 10.12 20.28 -0.15
CA GLU A 147 11.51 20.34 0.29
C GLU A 147 11.55 20.83 1.75
N ASN A 148 12.54 20.39 2.53
CA ASN A 148 12.72 20.84 3.91
C ASN A 148 11.49 20.67 4.82
N ILE A 149 10.94 19.45 4.85
CA ILE A 149 9.75 19.15 5.67
C ILE A 149 9.92 19.66 7.10
N SER A 150 8.98 20.50 7.52
CA SER A 150 8.95 21.05 8.86
C SER A 150 8.98 19.95 9.92
N SER A 151 9.79 20.12 10.95
CA SER A 151 9.86 19.17 12.08
C SER A 151 8.57 19.10 12.89
N THR A 152 7.65 20.04 12.69
CA THR A 152 6.34 20.09 13.36
C THR A 152 5.22 19.49 12.52
N LEU A 153 5.51 19.05 11.28
CA LEU A 153 4.51 18.46 10.40
C LEU A 153 4.28 16.98 10.78
N THR A 154 3.17 16.75 11.48
CA THR A 154 2.67 15.41 11.77
C THR A 154 1.70 14.95 10.67
N VAL A 155 1.45 13.64 10.60
CA VAL A 155 0.48 13.07 9.64
C VAL A 155 -0.93 13.64 9.86
N ASP A 156 -1.33 13.87 11.11
CA ASP A 156 -2.64 14.44 11.43
C ASP A 156 -2.74 15.90 11.04
N LYS A 157 -1.65 16.67 11.25
CA LYS A 157 -1.59 18.07 10.84
C LYS A 157 -1.66 18.19 9.31
N LEU A 158 -0.92 17.34 8.59
CA LEU A 158 -1.01 17.24 7.13
C LEU A 158 -2.44 16.91 6.67
N ALA A 159 -3.09 15.92 7.27
CA ALA A 159 -4.45 15.53 6.92
C ALA A 159 -5.48 16.63 7.24
N SER A 160 -5.36 17.28 8.39
CA SER A 160 -6.24 18.37 8.81
C SER A 160 -6.09 19.61 7.94
N GLU A 161 -4.86 19.98 7.58
CA GLU A 161 -4.60 21.10 6.68
C GLU A 161 -5.11 20.79 5.27
N LEU A 162 -4.92 19.56 4.77
CA LEU A 162 -5.54 19.13 3.50
C LEU A 162 -7.08 19.22 3.52
N CYS A 163 -7.71 18.78 4.61
CA CYS A 163 -9.16 18.89 4.77
C CYS A 163 -9.64 20.34 4.78
N CYS A 164 -8.93 21.21 5.50
CA CYS A 164 -9.25 22.63 5.59
C CYS A 164 -9.13 23.31 4.22
N GLU A 165 -7.98 23.16 3.56
CA GLU A 165 -7.65 23.88 2.33
C GLU A 165 -8.42 23.37 1.11
N LEU A 166 -8.74 22.08 1.07
CA LEU A 166 -9.51 21.48 -0.03
C LEU A 166 -11.01 21.39 0.25
N ASN A 167 -11.47 22.00 1.36
CA ASN A 167 -12.84 21.94 1.87
C ASN A 167 -13.39 20.49 1.92
N ALA A 168 -12.54 19.55 2.33
CA ALA A 168 -12.83 18.14 2.31
C ALA A 168 -13.13 17.59 3.70
N THR A 169 -14.03 16.62 3.78
CA THR A 169 -14.39 16.02 5.08
C THR A 169 -13.32 15.07 5.59
N THR A 170 -12.55 14.45 4.68
CA THR A 170 -11.54 13.44 5.02
C THR A 170 -10.33 13.53 4.11
N ALA A 171 -9.15 13.32 4.70
CA ALA A 171 -7.88 13.18 3.99
C ALA A 171 -7.16 11.94 4.52
N ARG A 172 -6.86 10.98 3.65
CA ARG A 172 -6.12 9.76 3.97
C ARG A 172 -4.69 9.87 3.47
N VAL A 173 -3.73 9.61 4.35
CA VAL A 173 -2.30 9.64 4.02
C VAL A 173 -1.77 8.22 3.90
N ILE A 174 -1.22 7.89 2.73
CA ILE A 174 -0.73 6.55 2.39
C ILE A 174 0.76 6.65 2.07
N PHE A 175 1.56 5.80 2.71
CA PHE A 175 2.99 5.67 2.43
C PHE A 175 3.33 4.22 2.15
N LYS A 176 4.02 3.96 1.02
CA LYS A 176 4.40 2.59 0.60
C LYS A 176 3.23 1.59 0.63
N GLY A 177 2.03 2.04 0.25
CA GLY A 177 0.81 1.21 0.20
C GLY A 177 0.14 0.94 1.56
N LYS A 178 0.64 1.53 2.66
CA LYS A 178 0.01 1.43 3.99
C LYS A 178 -0.60 2.78 4.38
N HIS A 179 -1.81 2.73 4.92
CA HIS A 179 -2.42 3.88 5.56
C HIS A 179 -1.67 4.22 6.85
N ILE A 180 -1.29 5.48 7.03
CA ILE A 180 -0.67 5.94 8.28
C ILE A 180 -1.69 6.77 9.03
N SER A 181 -2.02 6.35 10.25
CA SER A 181 -2.86 7.10 11.19
C SER A 181 -2.22 7.13 12.57
N SER A 182 -2.48 8.20 13.30
CA SER A 182 -1.86 8.48 14.60
C SER A 182 -2.22 7.53 15.74
N SER A 183 -3.26 6.71 15.56
CA SER A 183 -3.79 5.80 16.57
C SER A 183 -3.00 4.49 16.76
N SER A 184 -1.88 4.28 16.07
CA SER A 184 -1.23 2.95 15.99
C SER A 184 0.11 2.77 16.72
N SER A 185 0.64 3.78 17.42
CA SER A 185 1.81 3.57 18.30
C SER A 185 1.94 4.68 19.35
N GLY A 186 2.32 4.29 20.58
CA GLY A 186 2.57 5.18 21.71
C GLY A 186 3.42 6.41 21.38
N GLY A 187 3.19 7.48 22.15
CA GLY A 187 3.65 8.84 21.91
C GLY A 187 5.07 8.98 21.35
N GLU A 188 5.23 9.92 20.42
CA GLU A 188 6.46 10.31 19.68
C GLU A 188 6.67 9.75 18.25
N GLY A 189 5.75 8.93 17.73
CA GLY A 189 5.90 8.19 16.46
C GLY A 189 5.53 8.90 15.15
N ASN A 190 4.75 10.00 15.13
CA ASN A 190 4.02 10.41 13.91
C ASN A 190 4.61 11.60 13.14
N ASN A 191 5.88 11.93 13.36
CA ASN A 191 6.55 12.97 12.58
C ASN A 191 6.84 12.46 11.17
N LEU A 192 6.33 13.15 10.15
CA LEU A 192 6.55 12.80 8.73
C LEU A 192 8.04 12.69 8.41
N ARG A 193 8.86 13.57 9.01
CA ARG A 193 10.31 13.52 8.88
C ARG A 193 10.92 12.18 9.34
N LYS A 194 10.42 11.59 10.44
CA LYS A 194 10.89 10.27 10.92
C LYS A 194 10.45 9.17 9.98
N ILE A 195 9.18 9.16 9.57
CA ILE A 195 8.59 8.15 8.67
C ILE A 195 9.35 8.08 7.34
N VAL A 196 9.71 9.23 6.79
CA VAL A 196 10.45 9.37 5.54
C VAL A 196 11.93 9.01 5.70
N SER A 197 12.49 9.20 6.90
CA SER A 197 13.90 8.96 7.20
C SER A 197 14.24 7.53 7.60
N SER A 198 13.27 6.73 8.07
CA SER A 198 13.43 5.32 8.49
C SER A 198 13.71 4.35 7.32
N ASN A 199 14.29 4.84 6.23
CA ASN A 199 14.64 4.02 5.07
C ASN A 199 15.93 3.23 5.38
N ASP A 200 15.78 1.99 5.85
CA ASP A 200 16.86 1.02 6.00
C ASP A 200 17.36 0.58 4.60
N GLY A 201 18.29 1.36 4.06
CA GLY A 201 19.48 0.93 3.31
C GLY A 201 19.42 -0.08 2.16
N LYS A 202 18.28 -0.59 1.70
CA LYS A 202 18.23 -1.67 0.69
C LYS A 202 17.59 -1.34 -0.66
N ASP A 203 16.85 -0.23 -0.79
CA ASP A 203 16.20 0.18 -2.04
C ASP A 203 16.51 1.65 -2.35
N GLU A 204 17.69 1.95 -2.90
CA GLU A 204 18.13 3.32 -3.24
C GLU A 204 17.33 4.00 -4.38
N GLN A 205 16.36 3.32 -5.00
CA GLN A 205 15.65 3.83 -6.17
C GLN A 205 14.17 4.17 -5.98
N LYS A 206 13.55 3.87 -4.84
CA LYS A 206 12.16 4.28 -4.59
C LYS A 206 12.14 5.68 -3.98
N LYS A 207 11.70 6.67 -4.77
CA LYS A 207 11.41 8.01 -4.29
C LYS A 207 10.50 7.94 -3.07
N ASN A 208 10.74 8.82 -2.09
CA ASN A 208 9.84 8.99 -0.95
C ASN A 208 8.56 9.66 -1.46
N GLU A 209 7.60 8.84 -1.85
CA GLU A 209 6.30 9.29 -2.34
C GLU A 209 5.22 9.05 -1.26
N LEU A 210 4.48 10.11 -0.94
CA LEU A 210 3.25 10.04 -0.15
C LEU A 210 2.07 10.20 -1.08
N LEU A 211 1.04 9.38 -0.90
CA LEU A 211 -0.23 9.52 -1.58
C LEU A 211 -1.29 10.00 -0.59
N CYS A 212 -1.85 11.17 -0.86
CA CYS A 212 -2.95 11.74 -0.11
C CYS A 212 -4.23 11.63 -0.94
N ILE A 213 -5.23 10.95 -0.40
CA ILE A 213 -6.55 10.82 -1.04
C ILE A 213 -7.53 11.67 -0.25
N VAL A 214 -8.17 12.60 -0.92
CA VAL A 214 -9.06 13.60 -0.30
C VAL A 214 -10.49 13.39 -0.79
N SER A 215 -11.43 13.28 0.14
CA SER A 215 -12.83 12.89 -0.13
C SER A 215 -13.84 13.66 0.72
N GLY A 216 -15.05 13.79 0.17
CA GLY A 216 -16.18 14.53 0.74
C GLY A 216 -16.01 16.05 0.64
N HIS A 217 -17.10 16.79 0.83
CA HIS A 217 -17.13 18.25 0.74
C HIS A 217 -17.85 18.86 1.96
N GLY A 218 -17.38 20.01 2.43
CA GLY A 218 -17.98 20.71 3.57
C GLY A 218 -17.23 20.42 4.88
N TYR A 219 -15.97 20.82 4.92
CA TYR A 219 -15.17 20.75 6.13
C TYR A 219 -15.79 21.62 7.23
N VAL A 220 -16.13 21.01 8.36
CA VAL A 220 -16.57 21.72 9.57
C VAL A 220 -15.47 21.55 10.61
N PRO A 221 -14.78 22.63 11.03
CA PRO A 221 -13.73 22.52 12.02
C PRO A 221 -14.30 21.97 13.34
N PRO A 222 -13.60 21.03 14.01
CA PRO A 222 -14.08 20.49 15.27
C PRO A 222 -14.19 21.59 16.32
N ALA A 223 -15.36 21.71 16.96
CA ALA A 223 -15.61 22.68 18.02
C ALA A 223 -14.64 22.45 19.20
N PRO A 224 -14.09 23.52 19.82
CA PRO A 224 -13.01 23.42 20.81
C PRO A 224 -13.34 22.59 22.07
N ALA A 225 -14.61 22.29 22.33
CA ALA A 225 -15.03 21.46 23.46
C ALA A 225 -15.00 19.94 23.20
N ALA A 226 -15.01 19.49 21.94
CA ALA A 226 -15.08 18.06 21.60
C ALA A 226 -13.74 17.30 21.75
N ALA A 227 -12.62 18.02 21.65
CA ALA A 227 -11.28 17.42 21.80
C ALA A 227 -10.97 16.97 23.24
N ALA A 228 -11.57 17.63 24.24
CA ALA A 228 -11.40 17.25 25.65
C ALA A 228 -12.23 16.02 26.05
N ALA A 229 -13.39 15.80 25.41
CA ALA A 229 -14.28 14.67 25.71
C ALA A 229 -13.78 13.34 25.11
N ALA A 230 -13.11 13.37 23.95
CA ALA A 230 -12.55 12.17 23.32
C ALA A 230 -11.37 11.56 24.11
N ALA A 231 -10.62 12.38 24.85
CA ALA A 231 -9.57 11.91 25.76
C ALA A 231 -10.11 11.29 27.06
N ALA A 232 -11.32 11.65 27.49
CA ALA A 232 -11.96 11.11 28.68
C ALA A 232 -12.71 9.78 28.43
N ALA A 233 -13.13 9.51 27.20
CA ALA A 233 -13.85 8.29 26.83
C ALA A 233 -12.96 7.04 26.64
N SER A 234 -11.64 7.15 26.87
CA SER A 234 -10.67 6.05 26.77
C SER A 234 -10.20 5.50 28.13
N SER A 235 -10.97 5.75 29.20
CA SER A 235 -10.74 5.15 30.52
C SER A 235 -12.00 4.44 31.04
N SER A 236 -12.18 3.18 30.62
CA SER A 236 -12.95 2.13 31.34
C SER A 236 -13.10 0.87 30.49
N VAL A 237 -11.99 0.16 30.28
CA VAL A 237 -12.03 -1.31 30.24
C VAL A 237 -10.81 -1.78 31.03
N GLU A 238 -10.86 -1.58 32.34
CA GLU A 238 -10.06 -2.38 33.27
C GLU A 238 -10.58 -3.81 33.24
N GLY A 239 -9.64 -4.76 33.27
CA GLY A 239 -9.90 -6.17 33.05
C GLY A 239 -10.84 -6.78 34.09
N SER A 240 -11.77 -7.59 33.60
CA SER A 240 -12.29 -8.72 34.33
C SER A 240 -11.72 -9.98 33.69
N ALA A 241 -10.69 -10.51 34.31
CA ALA A 241 -10.22 -11.86 34.08
C ALA A 241 -11.22 -12.83 34.72
N THR A 242 -12.21 -13.30 33.96
CA THR A 242 -13.02 -14.50 34.29
C THR A 242 -13.72 -15.05 33.03
N ASP A 243 -13.52 -16.35 32.81
CA ASP A 243 -14.18 -17.26 31.86
C ASP A 243 -14.02 -17.08 30.34
N THR A 244 -13.10 -17.87 29.79
CA THR A 244 -12.99 -18.19 28.36
C THR A 244 -14.08 -19.19 27.97
N THR A 245 -15.33 -18.75 27.89
CA THR A 245 -16.35 -19.51 27.14
C THR A 245 -16.11 -19.26 25.65
N ALA A 246 -15.89 -20.34 24.89
CA ALA A 246 -15.71 -20.24 23.44
C ALA A 246 -16.97 -19.63 22.83
N ARG A 247 -16.87 -18.42 22.26
CA ARG A 247 -17.99 -17.74 21.58
C ARG A 247 -18.61 -18.69 20.56
N THR A 248 -19.93 -18.75 20.56
CA THR A 248 -20.66 -19.59 19.59
C THR A 248 -20.57 -18.99 18.19
N ASP A 249 -20.70 -19.83 17.14
CA ASP A 249 -20.65 -19.33 15.76
C ASP A 249 -21.72 -18.26 15.50
N LYS A 250 -22.90 -18.41 16.11
CA LYS A 250 -23.99 -17.44 16.04
C LYS A 250 -23.58 -16.07 16.61
N GLU A 251 -22.96 -16.03 17.78
CA GLU A 251 -22.47 -14.79 18.38
C GLU A 251 -21.43 -14.09 17.51
N ILE A 252 -20.56 -14.86 16.84
CA ILE A 252 -19.57 -14.31 15.91
C ILE A 252 -20.27 -13.69 14.70
N ILE A 253 -21.24 -14.38 14.11
CA ILE A 253 -22.02 -13.86 12.98
C ILE A 253 -22.75 -12.57 13.36
N ASP A 254 -23.45 -12.55 14.50
CA ASP A 254 -24.20 -11.38 14.96
C ASP A 254 -23.27 -10.20 15.30
N SER A 255 -22.08 -10.49 15.84
CA SER A 255 -21.04 -9.49 16.09
C SER A 255 -20.50 -8.87 14.79
N ILE A 256 -20.33 -9.68 13.73
CA ILE A 256 -19.90 -9.19 12.41
C ILE A 256 -20.98 -8.30 11.79
N ARG A 257 -22.24 -8.72 11.81
CA ARG A 257 -23.37 -7.92 11.33
C ARG A 257 -23.48 -6.58 12.06
N SER A 258 -23.39 -6.60 13.39
CA SER A 258 -23.41 -5.37 14.21
C SER A 258 -22.25 -4.43 13.86
N SER A 259 -21.05 -4.98 13.67
CA SER A 259 -19.87 -4.21 13.27
C SER A 259 -20.00 -3.62 11.87
N ALA A 260 -20.51 -4.40 10.91
CA ALA A 260 -20.78 -3.93 9.55
C ALA A 260 -21.79 -2.77 9.52
N SER A 261 -22.88 -2.88 10.30
CA SER A 261 -23.84 -1.80 10.50
C SER A 261 -23.15 -0.55 11.04
N ARG A 262 -22.36 -0.66 12.12
CA ARG A 262 -21.64 0.50 12.70
C ARG A 262 -20.71 1.16 11.69
N ILE A 263 -19.99 0.39 10.87
CA ILE A 263 -19.10 0.93 9.84
C ILE A 263 -19.92 1.66 8.75
N ALA A 264 -21.02 1.07 8.30
CA ALA A 264 -21.88 1.67 7.28
C ALA A 264 -22.62 2.93 7.76
N TYR A 265 -22.92 3.04 9.07
CA TYR A 265 -23.58 4.20 9.68
C TYR A 265 -22.63 5.30 10.17
N ASN A 266 -21.33 5.03 10.29
CA ASN A 266 -20.35 6.06 10.66
C ASN A 266 -20.16 7.08 9.51
N GLN A 267 -19.95 8.35 9.87
CA GLN A 267 -19.91 9.51 8.95
C GLN A 267 -18.85 9.44 7.83
N SER A 268 -17.87 8.53 7.93
CA SER A 268 -16.96 8.18 6.84
C SER A 268 -17.55 7.00 6.05
N GLY A 269 -18.43 7.28 5.09
CA GLY A 269 -19.07 6.24 4.26
C GLY A 269 -18.08 5.19 3.74
N PHE A 270 -18.52 3.94 3.72
CA PHE A 270 -17.73 2.84 3.14
C PHE A 270 -17.80 2.91 1.62
N GLU A 271 -16.63 3.07 0.97
CA GLU A 271 -16.51 3.18 -0.47
C GLU A 271 -15.61 2.07 -1.02
N ILE A 272 -16.04 1.44 -2.11
CA ILE A 272 -15.24 0.47 -2.87
C ILE A 272 -15.06 0.97 -4.30
N THR A 273 -13.86 0.75 -4.83
CA THR A 273 -13.55 0.93 -6.23
C THR A 273 -13.50 -0.40 -6.97
N ASP A 274 -13.98 -0.42 -8.20
CA ASP A 274 -13.75 -1.51 -9.14
C ASP A 274 -12.25 -1.61 -9.53
N GLN A 275 -11.90 -2.64 -10.30
CA GLN A 275 -10.53 -2.86 -10.78
C GLN A 275 -9.97 -1.71 -11.64
N ASN A 276 -10.83 -0.81 -12.13
CA ASN A 276 -10.47 0.37 -12.90
C ASN A 276 -10.40 1.64 -12.04
N GLY A 277 -10.60 1.53 -10.72
CA GLY A 277 -10.57 2.67 -9.79
C GLY A 277 -11.85 3.52 -9.78
N ASN A 278 -12.95 3.02 -10.35
CA ASN A 278 -14.25 3.69 -10.32
C ASN A 278 -15.02 3.29 -9.07
N LEU A 279 -15.64 4.26 -8.39
CA LEU A 279 -16.51 3.97 -7.25
C LEU A 279 -17.70 3.11 -7.69
N VAL A 280 -17.94 2.03 -6.96
CA VAL A 280 -19.13 1.20 -7.13
C VAL A 280 -20.25 1.84 -6.30
N PRO A 281 -21.33 2.34 -6.93
CA PRO A 281 -22.43 2.94 -6.19
C PRO A 281 -23.11 1.88 -5.34
N MET A 282 -23.38 2.20 -4.08
CA MET A 282 -24.06 1.29 -3.18
C MET A 282 -25.01 2.01 -2.23
N SER A 283 -26.15 1.37 -1.95
CA SER A 283 -26.99 1.80 -0.84
C SER A 283 -26.35 1.41 0.50
N GLN A 284 -26.80 2.00 1.59
CA GLN A 284 -26.32 1.66 2.92
C GLN A 284 -26.61 0.20 3.26
N THR A 285 -27.77 -0.34 2.86
CA THR A 285 -28.12 -1.74 3.04
C THR A 285 -27.17 -2.67 2.27
N ASP A 286 -26.80 -2.29 1.05
CA ASP A 286 -25.80 -3.04 0.28
C ASP A 286 -24.41 -2.95 0.91
N SER A 287 -24.04 -1.81 1.53
CA SER A 287 -22.78 -1.67 2.27
C SER A 287 -22.70 -2.64 3.44
N ILE A 288 -23.78 -2.75 4.20
CA ILE A 288 -23.87 -3.65 5.34
C ILE A 288 -23.80 -5.10 4.88
N SER A 289 -24.59 -5.47 3.88
CA SER A 289 -24.63 -6.83 3.33
C SER A 289 -23.25 -7.25 2.81
N LEU A 290 -22.60 -6.35 2.07
CA LEU A 290 -21.27 -6.57 1.55
C LEU A 290 -20.21 -6.73 2.64
N LEU A 291 -20.14 -5.78 3.57
CA LEU A 291 -19.17 -5.82 4.67
C LEU A 291 -19.35 -7.08 5.53
N THR A 292 -20.60 -7.45 5.77
CA THR A 292 -20.95 -8.68 6.48
C THR A 292 -20.45 -9.89 5.70
N ALA A 293 -20.78 -9.99 4.40
CA ALA A 293 -20.37 -11.11 3.57
C ALA A 293 -18.84 -11.26 3.48
N LEU A 294 -18.10 -10.15 3.34
CA LEU A 294 -16.63 -10.16 3.34
C LEU A 294 -16.05 -10.59 4.69
N GLY A 295 -16.64 -10.10 5.79
CA GLY A 295 -16.24 -10.49 7.15
C GLY A 295 -16.45 -11.99 7.39
N LEU A 296 -17.63 -12.49 7.07
CA LEU A 296 -18.00 -13.90 7.21
C LEU A 296 -17.13 -14.80 6.32
N HIS A 297 -16.90 -14.42 5.05
CA HIS A 297 -16.03 -15.15 4.13
C HIS A 297 -14.61 -15.27 4.70
N ARG A 298 -14.07 -14.19 5.26
CA ARG A 298 -12.74 -14.20 5.91
C ARG A 298 -12.68 -15.14 7.11
N ILE A 299 -13.72 -15.15 7.96
CA ILE A 299 -13.78 -16.08 9.10
C ILE A 299 -13.88 -17.53 8.62
N GLY A 300 -14.72 -17.81 7.62
CA GLY A 300 -14.82 -19.14 7.00
C GLY A 300 -13.46 -19.64 6.51
N ARG A 301 -12.71 -18.80 5.78
CA ARG A 301 -11.34 -19.13 5.34
C ARG A 301 -10.38 -19.38 6.50
N SER A 302 -10.42 -18.54 7.54
CA SER A 302 -9.56 -18.72 8.72
C SER A 302 -9.85 -20.03 9.45
N LYS A 303 -11.12 -20.43 9.54
CA LYS A 303 -11.49 -21.72 10.13
C LYS A 303 -11.00 -22.89 9.28
N MET A 304 -11.12 -22.81 7.95
CA MET A 304 -10.58 -23.84 7.05
C MET A 304 -9.05 -23.96 7.17
N GLU A 305 -8.33 -22.85 7.31
CA GLU A 305 -6.88 -22.83 7.51
C GLU A 305 -6.47 -23.49 8.83
N LYS A 306 -7.13 -23.13 9.94
CA LYS A 306 -6.89 -23.74 11.25
C LYS A 306 -7.17 -25.24 11.30
N CYS A 307 -8.17 -25.73 10.54
CA CYS A 307 -8.41 -27.18 10.43
C CYS A 307 -7.20 -27.93 9.87
N ARG A 308 -6.45 -27.28 8.98
CA ARG A 308 -5.34 -27.89 8.23
C ARG A 308 -4.06 -27.91 9.04
N GLU A 309 -3.83 -26.88 9.86
CA GLU A 309 -2.66 -26.77 10.73
C GLU A 309 -2.80 -27.61 12.01
N SER A 310 -4.01 -28.02 12.35
CA SER A 310 -4.28 -28.76 13.58
C SER A 310 -3.93 -30.24 13.47
N ASN A 311 -3.14 -30.73 14.42
CA ASN A 311 -2.88 -32.16 14.64
C ASN A 311 -4.03 -32.87 15.39
N ASN A 312 -5.18 -32.20 15.57
CA ASN A 312 -6.32 -32.75 16.30
C ASN A 312 -6.96 -33.95 15.58
N ASP A 313 -7.84 -34.63 16.31
CA ASP A 313 -8.63 -35.75 15.82
C ASP A 313 -9.45 -35.38 14.56
N GLU A 314 -9.72 -36.38 13.71
CA GLU A 314 -10.51 -36.20 12.48
C GLU A 314 -11.92 -35.66 12.78
N GLY A 315 -12.50 -36.01 13.94
CA GLY A 315 -13.76 -35.44 14.40
C GLY A 315 -13.72 -33.92 14.56
N ASP A 316 -12.65 -33.39 15.16
CA ASP A 316 -12.48 -31.95 15.38
C ASP A 316 -12.24 -31.19 14.08
N LYS A 317 -11.48 -31.79 13.16
CA LYS A 317 -11.27 -31.21 11.81
C LYS A 317 -12.60 -31.11 11.07
N ARG A 318 -13.39 -32.18 11.07
CA ARG A 318 -14.70 -32.20 10.43
C ARG A 318 -15.65 -31.16 11.05
N ASN A 319 -15.65 -31.02 12.38
CA ASN A 319 -16.46 -30.02 13.07
C ASN A 319 -16.05 -28.60 12.71
N SER A 320 -14.76 -28.32 12.65
CA SER A 320 -14.25 -26.99 12.28
C SER A 320 -14.50 -26.67 10.80
N LEU A 321 -14.46 -27.67 9.90
CA LEU A 321 -14.87 -27.52 8.49
C LEU A 321 -16.37 -27.27 8.35
N ALA A 322 -17.21 -27.99 9.10
CA ALA A 322 -18.65 -27.79 9.13
C ALA A 322 -19.00 -26.38 9.66
N SER A 323 -18.32 -25.95 10.72
CA SER A 323 -18.41 -24.58 11.23
C SER A 323 -18.00 -23.57 10.16
N ALA A 324 -16.87 -23.78 9.46
CA ALA A 324 -16.45 -22.92 8.36
C ALA A 324 -17.50 -22.82 7.25
N LEU A 325 -18.14 -23.94 6.90
CA LEU A 325 -19.20 -23.97 5.90
C LEU A 325 -20.38 -23.08 6.28
N VAL A 326 -20.77 -23.05 7.57
CA VAL A 326 -21.84 -22.15 8.06
C VAL A 326 -21.51 -20.69 7.74
N PHE A 327 -20.28 -20.24 8.04
CA PHE A 327 -19.88 -18.86 7.73
C PHE A 327 -19.87 -18.56 6.23
N LEU A 328 -19.43 -19.51 5.41
CA LEU A 328 -19.39 -19.34 3.96
C LEU A 328 -20.80 -19.29 3.35
N LEU A 329 -21.73 -20.12 3.82
CA LEU A 329 -23.12 -20.12 3.37
C LEU A 329 -23.86 -18.87 3.84
N GLU A 330 -23.59 -18.40 5.05
CA GLU A 330 -24.14 -17.13 5.54
C GLU A 330 -23.60 -15.94 4.72
N ALA A 331 -22.31 -15.94 4.39
CA ALA A 331 -21.75 -14.94 3.48
C ALA A 331 -22.45 -14.95 2.11
N ASP A 332 -22.74 -16.14 1.56
CA ASP A 332 -23.46 -16.28 0.29
C ASP A 332 -24.90 -15.77 0.37
N ALA A 333 -25.58 -15.97 1.51
CA ALA A 333 -26.92 -15.43 1.75
C ALA A 333 -26.92 -13.90 1.79
N GLU A 334 -25.95 -13.28 2.48
CA GLU A 334 -25.78 -11.81 2.52
C GLU A 334 -25.50 -11.24 1.12
N TRP A 335 -24.71 -11.93 0.30
CA TRP A 335 -24.52 -11.56 -1.12
C TRP A 335 -25.81 -11.65 -1.93
N GLN A 336 -26.56 -12.75 -1.78
CA GLN A 336 -27.82 -12.97 -2.50
C GLN A 336 -28.93 -12.00 -2.08
N GLY A 337 -28.90 -11.51 -0.84
CA GLY A 337 -29.82 -10.48 -0.35
C GLY A 337 -29.53 -9.08 -0.88
N SER A 338 -28.32 -8.81 -1.40
CA SER A 338 -27.97 -7.49 -1.93
C SER A 338 -28.57 -7.24 -3.31
N SER A 339 -29.20 -6.08 -3.46
CA SER A 339 -29.76 -5.61 -4.74
C SER A 339 -28.69 -5.35 -5.81
N THR A 340 -27.44 -5.21 -5.39
CA THR A 340 -26.32 -4.86 -6.29
C THR A 340 -25.54 -6.07 -6.79
N LEU A 341 -25.83 -7.29 -6.31
CA LEU A 341 -25.02 -8.49 -6.58
C LEU A 341 -24.62 -8.66 -8.05
N ASP A 342 -25.55 -8.46 -9.00
CA ASP A 342 -25.25 -8.64 -10.42
C ASP A 342 -24.26 -7.61 -10.98
N ILE A 343 -24.28 -6.39 -10.46
CA ILE A 343 -23.26 -5.38 -10.75
C ILE A 343 -21.92 -5.87 -10.18
N TRP A 344 -21.90 -6.34 -8.93
CA TRP A 344 -20.68 -6.80 -8.25
C TRP A 344 -20.00 -7.98 -8.93
N LYS A 345 -20.78 -8.96 -9.44
CA LYS A 345 -20.28 -10.08 -10.26
C LYS A 345 -19.48 -9.63 -11.48
N THR A 346 -19.66 -8.40 -11.95
CA THR A 346 -18.91 -7.82 -13.08
C THR A 346 -17.74 -6.95 -12.66
N LYS A 347 -17.71 -6.49 -11.40
CA LYS A 347 -16.77 -5.47 -10.90
C LYS A 347 -15.70 -6.00 -9.95
N VAL A 348 -15.98 -7.11 -9.25
CA VAL A 348 -15.03 -7.70 -8.30
C VAL A 348 -15.03 -9.22 -8.37
N ASP A 349 -13.95 -9.86 -7.89
CA ASP A 349 -13.80 -11.32 -7.84
C ASP A 349 -14.39 -11.96 -6.57
N ASN A 350 -14.63 -11.18 -5.51
CA ASN A 350 -14.97 -11.69 -4.18
C ASN A 350 -16.10 -12.73 -4.17
N TYR A 351 -17.17 -12.48 -4.93
CA TYR A 351 -18.28 -13.43 -5.02
C TYR A 351 -17.86 -14.75 -5.68
N GLY A 352 -17.06 -14.69 -6.75
CA GLY A 352 -16.52 -15.88 -7.41
C GLY A 352 -15.58 -16.67 -6.50
N LEU A 353 -14.75 -15.97 -5.72
CA LEU A 353 -13.87 -16.59 -4.72
C LEU A 353 -14.68 -17.28 -3.61
N LEU A 354 -15.76 -16.66 -3.14
CA LEU A 354 -16.66 -17.27 -2.16
C LEU A 354 -17.30 -18.56 -2.70
N GLN A 355 -17.83 -18.54 -3.92
CA GLN A 355 -18.41 -19.74 -4.54
C GLN A 355 -17.38 -20.87 -4.66
N LEU A 356 -16.14 -20.53 -5.01
CA LEU A 356 -15.04 -21.49 -5.08
C LEU A 356 -14.69 -22.08 -3.71
N ASP A 357 -14.65 -21.25 -2.66
CA ASP A 357 -14.36 -21.69 -1.29
C ASP A 357 -15.46 -22.59 -0.73
N ILE A 358 -16.74 -22.33 -1.03
CA ILE A 358 -17.86 -23.20 -0.64
C ILE A 358 -17.73 -24.57 -1.31
N ALA A 359 -17.49 -24.61 -2.63
CA ALA A 359 -17.30 -25.86 -3.35
C ALA A 359 -16.10 -26.66 -2.83
N TRP A 360 -15.01 -25.98 -2.47
CA TRP A 360 -13.86 -26.60 -1.83
C TRP A 360 -14.22 -27.17 -0.44
N ASN A 361 -14.99 -26.44 0.37
CA ASN A 361 -15.40 -26.91 1.68
C ASN A 361 -16.30 -28.17 1.58
N TYR A 362 -17.23 -28.21 0.62
CA TYR A 362 -18.01 -29.42 0.33
C TYR A 362 -17.12 -30.64 0.01
N LEU A 363 -16.06 -30.44 -0.78
CA LEU A 363 -15.11 -31.50 -1.09
C LEU A 363 -14.36 -31.97 0.17
N LEU A 364 -13.89 -31.04 1.00
CA LEU A 364 -13.19 -31.37 2.26
C LEU A 364 -14.09 -32.13 3.24
N LEU A 365 -15.38 -31.80 3.29
CA LEU A 365 -16.36 -32.52 4.11
C LEU A 365 -16.79 -33.87 3.50
N GLY A 366 -16.39 -34.16 2.25
CA GLY A 366 -16.84 -35.35 1.53
C GLY A 366 -18.36 -35.37 1.26
N SER A 367 -18.98 -34.19 1.17
CA SER A 367 -20.44 -34.06 1.07
C SER A 367 -20.90 -34.27 -0.38
N LEU A 368 -21.14 -35.54 -0.73
CA LEU A 368 -21.60 -35.93 -2.08
C LEU A 368 -23.03 -35.45 -2.39
N GLU A 369 -23.87 -35.31 -1.38
CA GLU A 369 -25.22 -34.73 -1.50
C GLU A 369 -25.21 -33.31 -2.09
N ASN A 370 -24.13 -32.55 -1.84
CA ASN A 370 -23.97 -31.19 -2.33
C ASN A 370 -23.27 -31.09 -3.70
N LEU A 371 -23.04 -32.21 -4.40
CA LEU A 371 -22.32 -32.23 -5.68
C LEU A 371 -22.98 -31.37 -6.78
N THR A 372 -24.31 -31.37 -6.86
CA THR A 372 -25.06 -30.55 -7.82
C THR A 372 -24.87 -29.07 -7.53
N ASP A 373 -24.97 -28.67 -6.26
CA ASP A 373 -24.74 -27.29 -5.84
C ASP A 373 -23.27 -26.88 -6.05
N ALA A 374 -22.32 -27.76 -5.71
CA ALA A 374 -20.89 -27.55 -5.95
C ALA A 374 -20.60 -27.26 -7.43
N THR A 375 -21.20 -28.03 -8.34
CA THR A 375 -21.03 -27.83 -9.79
C THR A 375 -21.54 -26.46 -10.23
N ARG A 376 -22.76 -26.09 -9.81
CA ARG A 376 -23.35 -24.77 -10.10
C ARG A 376 -22.47 -23.64 -9.56
N ARG A 377 -21.96 -23.77 -8.34
CA ARG A 377 -21.05 -22.78 -7.72
C ARG A 377 -19.74 -22.64 -8.48
N LEU A 378 -19.17 -23.74 -8.98
CA LEU A 378 -17.96 -23.71 -9.80
C LEU A 378 -18.17 -23.03 -11.15
N GLU A 379 -19.34 -23.18 -11.77
CA GLU A 379 -19.69 -22.45 -13.01
C GLU A 379 -19.83 -20.94 -12.76
N ILE A 380 -20.44 -20.56 -11.63
CA ILE A 380 -20.53 -19.16 -11.20
C ILE A 380 -19.13 -18.60 -10.94
N ALA A 381 -18.29 -19.33 -10.19
CA ALA A 381 -16.92 -18.94 -9.92
C ALA A 381 -16.13 -18.72 -11.21
N GLU A 382 -16.20 -19.66 -12.17
CA GLU A 382 -15.54 -19.51 -13.46
C GLU A 382 -16.03 -18.27 -14.22
N THR A 383 -17.35 -18.05 -14.26
CA THR A 383 -17.95 -16.92 -14.95
C THR A 383 -17.50 -15.58 -14.36
N VAL A 384 -17.49 -15.46 -13.03
CA VAL A 384 -17.08 -14.23 -12.32
C VAL A 384 -15.58 -14.01 -12.50
N LEU A 385 -14.74 -15.03 -12.25
CA LEU A 385 -13.28 -14.90 -12.34
C LEU A 385 -12.80 -14.58 -13.76
N ARG A 386 -13.43 -15.15 -14.79
CA ARG A 386 -13.10 -14.84 -16.19
C ARG A 386 -13.41 -13.40 -16.57
N LYS A 387 -14.41 -12.76 -15.95
CA LYS A 387 -14.71 -11.33 -16.18
C LYS A 387 -13.64 -10.39 -15.60
N GLN A 388 -12.84 -10.87 -14.65
CA GLN A 388 -11.78 -10.07 -14.00
C GLN A 388 -10.46 -10.09 -14.78
N VAL A 389 -10.38 -10.90 -15.84
CA VAL A 389 -9.21 -11.01 -16.71
C VAL A 389 -9.60 -10.80 -18.16
N HIS A 390 -8.62 -10.59 -19.04
CA HIS A 390 -8.91 -10.54 -20.47
C HIS A 390 -9.48 -11.90 -20.94
N SER A 391 -10.38 -11.88 -21.92
CA SER A 391 -11.01 -13.09 -22.51
C SER A 391 -10.02 -14.22 -22.87
N ASN A 392 -8.83 -13.86 -23.38
CA ASN A 392 -7.80 -14.79 -23.80
C ASN A 392 -6.79 -15.13 -22.69
N PHE A 393 -6.94 -14.57 -21.48
CA PHE A 393 -5.96 -14.73 -20.40
C PHE A 393 -5.70 -16.20 -20.06
N VAL A 394 -6.77 -16.97 -19.82
CA VAL A 394 -6.66 -18.39 -19.46
C VAL A 394 -6.04 -19.19 -20.60
N THR A 395 -6.47 -18.95 -21.83
CA THR A 395 -5.94 -19.64 -23.02
C THR A 395 -4.45 -19.35 -23.22
N LEU A 396 -4.04 -18.09 -23.11
CA LEU A 396 -2.64 -17.69 -23.22
C LEU A 396 -1.80 -18.27 -22.07
N ALA A 397 -2.35 -18.31 -20.86
CA ALA A 397 -1.68 -18.93 -19.72
C ALA A 397 -1.44 -20.42 -19.94
N LEU A 398 -2.43 -21.15 -20.49
CA LEU A 398 -2.28 -22.57 -20.82
C LEU A 398 -1.23 -22.79 -21.91
N VAL A 399 -1.29 -22.07 -23.03
CA VAL A 399 -0.32 -22.18 -24.13
C VAL A 399 1.10 -21.85 -23.66
N ASN A 400 1.25 -20.80 -22.85
CA ASN A 400 2.54 -20.44 -22.27
C ASN A 400 3.05 -21.52 -21.31
N ALA A 401 2.18 -22.08 -20.47
CA ALA A 401 2.56 -23.15 -19.56
C ALA A 401 2.96 -24.45 -20.28
N GLU A 402 2.25 -24.84 -21.35
CA GLU A 402 2.63 -25.97 -22.20
C GLU A 402 3.99 -25.75 -22.89
N SER A 403 4.29 -24.49 -23.22
CA SER A 403 5.58 -24.09 -23.81
C SER A 403 6.69 -23.87 -22.77
N ASN A 404 6.46 -24.20 -21.49
CA ASN A 404 7.36 -23.94 -20.35
C ASN A 404 7.76 -22.46 -20.16
N ASN A 405 6.93 -21.53 -20.65
CA ASN A 405 7.12 -20.09 -20.45
C ASN A 405 6.54 -19.65 -19.10
N PRO A 406 7.13 -18.64 -18.42
CA PRO A 406 6.61 -18.14 -17.15
C PRO A 406 5.15 -17.66 -17.28
N ILE A 407 4.33 -18.00 -16.29
CA ILE A 407 2.92 -17.57 -16.23
C ILE A 407 2.64 -16.68 -15.02
N PRO A 408 1.65 -15.77 -15.10
CA PRO A 408 1.34 -14.86 -14.00
C PRO A 408 0.88 -15.61 -12.74
N PRO A 409 1.25 -15.14 -11.52
CA PRO A 409 0.79 -15.74 -10.26
C PRO A 409 -0.74 -15.75 -10.12
N LEU A 410 -1.45 -14.85 -10.80
CA LEU A 410 -2.93 -14.84 -10.84
C LEU A 410 -3.52 -16.17 -11.36
N CYS A 411 -2.76 -17.01 -12.07
CA CYS A 411 -3.22 -18.31 -12.54
C CYS A 411 -3.51 -19.31 -11.40
N THR A 412 -3.03 -19.09 -10.18
CA THR A 412 -3.26 -20.00 -9.04
C THR A 412 -4.73 -20.22 -8.72
N ILE A 413 -5.57 -19.20 -8.88
CA ILE A 413 -7.01 -19.34 -8.67
C ILE A 413 -7.67 -20.27 -9.70
N PHE A 414 -7.18 -20.20 -10.95
CA PHE A 414 -7.67 -21.05 -12.03
C PHE A 414 -7.20 -22.50 -11.86
N VAL A 415 -6.03 -22.75 -11.27
CA VAL A 415 -5.60 -24.11 -10.89
C VAL A 415 -6.63 -24.73 -9.95
N ARG A 416 -6.98 -24.04 -8.86
CA ARG A 416 -7.95 -24.54 -7.87
C ARG A 416 -9.33 -24.75 -8.48
N LEU A 417 -9.78 -23.80 -9.31
CA LEU A 417 -11.03 -23.91 -10.05
C LEU A 417 -11.07 -25.16 -10.95
N PHE A 418 -10.05 -25.36 -11.79
CA PHE A 418 -10.01 -26.49 -12.73
C PHE A 418 -9.83 -27.82 -12.02
N LEU A 419 -9.08 -27.85 -10.90
CA LEU A 419 -8.97 -29.04 -10.06
C LEU A 419 -10.35 -29.46 -9.52
N LEU A 420 -11.07 -28.52 -8.90
CA LEU A 420 -12.41 -28.79 -8.36
C LEU A 420 -13.41 -29.17 -9.45
N GLN A 421 -13.40 -28.49 -10.59
CA GLN A 421 -14.24 -28.86 -11.74
C GLN A 421 -13.90 -30.25 -12.25
N GLY A 422 -12.62 -30.61 -12.32
CA GLY A 422 -12.16 -31.94 -12.70
C GLY A 422 -12.69 -33.02 -11.77
N VAL A 423 -12.56 -32.81 -10.45
CA VAL A 423 -13.08 -33.72 -9.43
C VAL A 423 -14.61 -33.83 -9.52
N ALA A 424 -15.33 -32.72 -9.57
CA ALA A 424 -16.79 -32.71 -9.66
C ALA A 424 -17.30 -33.44 -10.93
N ASN A 425 -16.67 -33.21 -12.08
CA ASN A 425 -17.01 -33.91 -13.32
C ASN A 425 -16.69 -35.41 -13.25
N LYS A 426 -15.60 -35.80 -12.58
CA LYS A 426 -15.27 -37.22 -12.36
C LYS A 426 -16.34 -37.92 -11.54
N MET A 427 -16.83 -37.26 -10.47
CA MET A 427 -17.92 -37.78 -9.63
C MET A 427 -19.26 -37.86 -10.35
N ARG A 428 -19.47 -37.04 -11.40
CA ARG A 428 -20.64 -37.07 -12.28
C ARG A 428 -20.52 -38.03 -13.47
N ASN A 429 -19.43 -38.79 -13.57
CA ASN A 429 -19.09 -39.66 -14.72
C ASN A 429 -18.86 -38.91 -16.05
N CYS A 430 -18.62 -37.61 -16.03
CA CYS A 430 -18.23 -36.82 -17.20
C CYS A 430 -16.70 -36.90 -17.41
N ASN A 431 -16.22 -38.06 -17.84
CA ASN A 431 -14.78 -38.38 -17.86
C ASN A 431 -13.96 -37.47 -18.79
N ASP A 432 -14.49 -37.09 -19.95
CA ASP A 432 -13.76 -36.27 -20.93
C ASP A 432 -13.52 -34.85 -20.39
N THR A 433 -14.58 -34.20 -19.90
CA THR A 433 -14.49 -32.87 -19.26
C THR A 433 -13.64 -32.93 -17.99
N ALA A 434 -13.74 -34.01 -17.21
CA ALA A 434 -12.88 -34.19 -16.05
C ALA A 434 -11.40 -34.26 -16.45
N ALA A 435 -11.06 -35.05 -17.47
CA ALA A 435 -9.69 -35.21 -17.96
C ALA A 435 -9.11 -33.88 -18.49
N GLU A 436 -9.90 -33.12 -19.25
CA GLU A 436 -9.53 -31.79 -19.74
C GLU A 436 -9.21 -30.84 -18.59
N ARG A 437 -10.14 -30.67 -17.64
CA ARG A 437 -9.98 -29.73 -16.51
C ARG A 437 -8.83 -30.12 -15.60
N LEU A 438 -8.65 -31.42 -15.31
CA LEU A 438 -7.50 -31.91 -14.53
C LEU A 438 -6.18 -31.69 -15.27
N THR A 439 -6.18 -31.77 -16.60
CA THR A 439 -4.97 -31.50 -17.41
C THR A 439 -4.61 -30.02 -17.36
N TRP A 440 -5.58 -29.12 -17.51
CA TRP A 440 -5.36 -27.69 -17.35
C TRP A 440 -4.83 -27.34 -15.95
N ALA A 441 -5.42 -27.90 -14.89
CA ALA A 441 -4.96 -27.69 -13.53
C ALA A 441 -3.50 -28.16 -13.36
N ARG A 442 -3.16 -29.34 -13.88
CA ARG A 442 -1.81 -29.91 -13.80
C ARG A 442 -0.78 -29.04 -14.49
N VAL A 443 -1.03 -28.65 -15.74
CA VAL A 443 -0.09 -27.85 -16.55
C VAL A 443 0.18 -26.50 -15.91
N LEU A 444 -0.87 -25.79 -15.47
CA LEU A 444 -0.72 -24.52 -14.78
C LEU A 444 0.03 -24.67 -13.44
N CYS A 445 -0.30 -25.71 -12.65
CA CYS A 445 0.34 -25.95 -11.36
C CYS A 445 1.84 -26.24 -11.51
N GLN A 446 2.22 -27.10 -12.47
CA GLN A 446 3.61 -27.42 -12.76
C GLN A 446 4.40 -26.17 -13.13
N GLN A 447 3.85 -25.32 -13.99
CA GLN A 447 4.55 -24.12 -14.42
C GLN A 447 4.64 -23.05 -13.32
N LEU A 448 3.60 -22.91 -12.49
CA LEU A 448 3.64 -22.03 -11.32
C LEU A 448 4.72 -22.48 -10.32
N ARG A 449 4.84 -23.78 -10.05
CA ARG A 449 5.90 -24.34 -9.19
C ARG A 449 7.31 -24.13 -9.76
N ALA A 450 7.47 -24.16 -11.08
CA ALA A 450 8.76 -23.89 -11.72
C ALA A 450 9.12 -22.39 -11.72
N SER A 451 8.12 -21.50 -11.81
CA SER A 451 8.32 -20.06 -11.97
C SER A 451 8.29 -19.25 -10.67
N CYS A 452 7.84 -19.84 -9.55
CA CYS A 452 7.69 -19.17 -8.26
C CYS A 452 8.29 -20.00 -7.11
N PRO A 453 8.78 -19.35 -6.04
CA PRO A 453 9.16 -20.05 -4.81
C PRO A 453 7.98 -20.88 -4.26
N PRO A 454 8.23 -22.09 -3.74
CA PRO A 454 7.17 -23.02 -3.31
C PRO A 454 6.18 -22.39 -2.32
N ASP A 455 6.69 -21.63 -1.34
CA ASP A 455 5.89 -20.93 -0.33
C ASP A 455 4.86 -19.96 -0.94
N ARG A 456 5.18 -19.33 -2.08
CA ARG A 456 4.26 -18.38 -2.74
C ARG A 456 3.17 -19.09 -3.52
N VAL A 457 3.47 -20.23 -4.14
CA VAL A 457 2.48 -20.99 -4.91
C VAL A 457 1.44 -21.60 -3.97
N GLU A 458 1.87 -22.10 -2.82
CA GLU A 458 0.99 -22.67 -1.81
C GLU A 458 0.08 -21.61 -1.20
N ILE A 459 0.62 -20.45 -0.80
CA ILE A 459 -0.19 -19.33 -0.29
C ILE A 459 -1.21 -18.85 -1.35
N LEU A 460 -0.81 -18.77 -2.62
CA LEU A 460 -1.65 -18.25 -3.70
C LEU A 460 -2.68 -19.27 -4.23
N CYS A 461 -2.45 -20.57 -4.10
CA CYS A 461 -3.42 -21.64 -4.40
C CYS A 461 -4.37 -21.94 -3.23
N GLY A 462 -4.22 -21.28 -2.07
CA GLY A 462 -5.03 -21.56 -0.88
C GLY A 462 -4.61 -22.85 -0.17
N ALA A 463 -3.29 -23.04 -0.06
CA ALA A 463 -2.56 -24.21 0.44
C ALA A 463 -2.91 -25.51 -0.32
N TYR A 464 -1.92 -26.07 -1.00
CA TYR A 464 -1.86 -27.39 -1.65
C TYR A 464 -3.03 -27.80 -2.57
N CYS A 465 -2.81 -27.63 -3.88
CA CYS A 465 -3.36 -28.50 -4.92
C CYS A 465 -2.62 -29.84 -4.95
#